data_AF-A0A4Q2Y2I0-F1
#
_entry.id   AF-A0A4Q2Y2I0-F1
#
_cell.length_a   1.000
_cell.length_b   1.000
_cell.length_c   1.000
_cell.angle_alpha   90.00
_cell.angle_beta   90.00
_cell.angle_gamma   90.00
#
_symmetry.space_group_name_H-M   'P 1'
#
loop_
_entity.id
_entity.type
_entity.pdbx_description
1 polymer ?
#
loop_
_entity_poly.entity_id
_entity_poly.type
_entity_poly.pdbx_seq_one_letter_code
_entity_poly.pdbx_strand_id
1 'polypeptide(L)'
;MSLDISQLKMSRMKGGKIIAQCPACAACGGDTKGEHLFINADESWGCVLYPGDDGKAHRKDIHALAGLNDSKSAQKSKQWISLPAAPENAPFPNLHHYEHGRPSTQWVYKTDDGRIASIVARFDTKDGKLVLPFSWCRDGDGNHEWRWKAPPAPRMIYGLPLPPGAVVLVEGEKCAEAVMAAGLSATTWQGGAGAVKFADFSPLEGKDIFIWPDNDAPGVRAKDAVVRLLSNIASRIRVIQIPADKPDGWDAADATVEEIKTLVDMAEVVLDHTESEPINAYESNAGGIGSTTKDPDPDDTLRAADGVVEFSLGDKPPQPPARGLGQFYYTRSG
;
A
#
# COMPACT_ATOMS: atom_id res chain seq x y z
N MET A 1 11.82 -31.53 -14.45
CA MET A 1 11.60 -32.44 -13.32
C MET A 1 12.68 -33.48 -13.40
N SER A 2 13.80 -33.27 -12.73
CA SER A 2 14.94 -34.19 -12.75
C SER A 2 14.94 -34.99 -11.46
N LEU A 3 15.42 -36.24 -11.48
CA LEU A 3 15.45 -37.11 -10.29
C LEU A 3 16.83 -37.12 -9.65
N ASP A 4 16.87 -37.15 -8.33
CA ASP A 4 18.10 -37.40 -7.58
C ASP A 4 18.38 -38.91 -7.62
N ILE A 5 19.23 -39.32 -8.56
CA ILE A 5 19.59 -40.73 -8.77
C ILE A 5 20.19 -41.35 -7.49
N SER A 6 20.81 -40.55 -6.62
CA SER A 6 21.39 -41.02 -5.36
C SER A 6 20.35 -41.47 -4.33
N GLN A 7 19.11 -40.98 -4.43
CA GLN A 7 17.99 -41.34 -3.55
C GLN A 7 17.24 -42.60 -4.03
N LEU A 8 17.54 -43.09 -5.24
CA LEU A 8 16.84 -44.22 -5.83
C LEU A 8 17.37 -45.57 -5.32
N LYS A 9 16.44 -46.42 -4.90
CA LYS A 9 16.74 -47.79 -4.47
C LYS A 9 16.77 -48.75 -5.67
N MET A 10 17.56 -49.81 -5.56
CA MET A 10 17.66 -50.89 -6.55
C MET A 10 18.04 -50.41 -7.97
N SER A 11 18.78 -49.31 -8.07
CA SER A 11 19.23 -48.74 -9.34
C SER A 11 20.32 -49.60 -9.98
N ARG A 12 20.15 -49.89 -11.28
CA ARG A 12 21.12 -50.64 -12.08
C ARG A 12 21.04 -50.24 -13.55
N MET A 13 22.16 -50.29 -14.26
CA MET A 13 22.19 -50.07 -15.70
C MET A 13 21.68 -51.30 -16.45
N LYS A 14 20.74 -51.12 -17.38
CA LYS A 14 20.20 -52.16 -18.26
C LYS A 14 19.87 -51.55 -19.63
N GLY A 15 20.54 -52.01 -20.68
CA GLY A 15 20.25 -51.56 -22.05
C GLY A 15 20.44 -50.06 -22.30
N GLY A 16 21.45 -49.43 -21.69
CA GLY A 16 21.74 -48.00 -21.86
C GLY A 16 20.83 -47.06 -21.04
N LYS A 17 20.01 -47.60 -20.14
CA LYS A 17 19.12 -46.87 -19.24
C LYS A 17 19.37 -47.29 -17.80
N ILE A 18 19.04 -46.43 -16.85
CA ILE A 18 18.97 -46.80 -15.44
C ILE A 18 17.57 -47.36 -15.17
N ILE A 19 17.52 -48.55 -14.57
CA ILE A 19 16.29 -49.16 -14.04
C ILE A 19 16.40 -49.17 -12.52
N ALA A 20 15.35 -48.69 -11.85
CA ALA A 20 15.32 -48.56 -10.39
C ALA A 20 13.92 -48.88 -9.85
N GLN A 21 13.83 -48.95 -8.52
CA GLN A 21 12.55 -48.98 -7.84
C GLN A 21 11.85 -47.63 -7.93
N CYS A 22 10.60 -47.63 -8.38
CA CYS A 22 9.71 -46.48 -8.38
C CYS A 22 9.31 -46.15 -6.92
N PRO A 23 9.70 -44.99 -6.38
CA PRO A 23 9.40 -44.62 -5.00
C PRO A 23 7.89 -44.55 -4.71
N ALA A 24 7.10 -44.05 -5.67
CA ALA A 24 5.66 -43.93 -5.53
C ALA A 24 4.96 -45.30 -5.56
N CYS A 25 5.39 -46.23 -6.43
CA CYS A 25 4.88 -47.60 -6.41
C CYS A 25 5.25 -48.31 -5.10
N ALA A 26 6.49 -48.15 -4.64
CA ALA A 26 6.98 -48.73 -3.40
C ALA A 26 6.22 -48.23 -2.16
N ALA A 27 5.85 -46.93 -2.13
CA ALA A 27 5.04 -46.34 -1.06
C ALA A 27 3.66 -47.00 -0.92
N CYS A 28 3.08 -47.51 -2.02
CA CYS A 28 1.81 -48.24 -2.03
C CYS A 28 1.99 -49.76 -1.91
N GLY A 29 3.18 -50.25 -1.54
CA GLY A 29 3.48 -51.68 -1.41
C GLY A 29 3.77 -52.40 -2.74
N GLY A 30 3.89 -51.66 -3.84
CA GLY A 30 4.27 -52.18 -5.17
C GLY A 30 5.78 -52.18 -5.43
N ASP A 31 6.16 -52.56 -6.66
CA ASP A 31 7.55 -52.56 -7.17
C ASP A 31 8.62 -53.20 -6.27
N THR A 32 8.33 -54.38 -5.73
CA THR A 32 9.26 -55.10 -4.85
C THR A 32 10.53 -55.59 -5.55
N LYS A 33 10.52 -55.62 -6.90
CA LYS A 33 11.63 -56.08 -7.75
C LYS A 33 12.50 -54.93 -8.30
N GLY A 34 12.07 -53.68 -8.12
CA GLY A 34 12.80 -52.50 -8.58
C GLY A 34 12.91 -52.42 -10.11
N GLU A 35 11.78 -52.53 -10.80
CA GLU A 35 11.71 -52.56 -12.27
C GLU A 35 10.76 -51.51 -12.85
N HIS A 36 10.03 -50.77 -12.01
CA HIS A 36 8.99 -49.88 -12.52
C HIS A 36 9.51 -48.51 -12.93
N LEU A 37 10.66 -48.03 -12.45
CA LEU A 37 11.22 -46.72 -12.83
C LEU A 37 12.34 -46.90 -13.86
N PHE A 38 12.26 -46.19 -14.98
CA PHE A 38 13.34 -46.07 -15.95
C PHE A 38 13.81 -44.63 -16.07
N ILE A 39 15.10 -44.45 -16.31
CA ILE A 39 15.74 -43.16 -16.63
C ILE A 39 16.60 -43.37 -17.88
N ASN A 40 16.30 -42.62 -18.93
CA ASN A 40 17.00 -42.63 -20.20
C ASN A 40 18.30 -41.82 -20.10
N ALA A 41 19.17 -41.95 -21.11
CA ALA A 41 20.43 -41.22 -21.19
C ALA A 41 20.25 -39.70 -21.36
N ASP A 42 19.10 -39.24 -21.87
CA ASP A 42 18.70 -37.84 -21.97
C ASP A 42 18.03 -37.30 -20.69
N GLU A 43 18.18 -38.03 -19.58
CA GLU A 43 17.57 -37.76 -18.27
C GLU A 43 16.04 -37.84 -18.23
N SER A 44 15.37 -38.16 -19.36
CA SER A 44 13.93 -38.41 -19.35
C SER A 44 13.61 -39.70 -18.60
N TRP A 45 12.57 -39.70 -17.79
CA TRP A 45 12.24 -40.82 -16.92
C TRP A 45 10.73 -41.05 -16.84
N GLY A 46 10.34 -42.25 -16.40
CA GLY A 46 8.94 -42.59 -16.25
C GLY A 46 8.73 -43.88 -15.49
N CYS A 47 7.48 -44.09 -15.08
CA CYS A 47 7.05 -45.36 -14.51
C CYS A 47 6.40 -46.23 -15.58
N VAL A 48 6.88 -47.47 -15.74
CA VAL A 48 6.36 -48.41 -16.74
C VAL A 48 4.89 -48.77 -16.50
N LEU A 49 4.43 -48.77 -15.24
CA LEU A 49 3.03 -49.03 -14.89
C LEU A 49 2.08 -47.86 -15.17
N TYR A 50 2.62 -46.65 -15.27
CA TYR A 50 1.84 -45.43 -15.45
C TYR A 50 2.37 -44.64 -16.67
N PRO A 51 2.22 -45.19 -17.89
CA PRO A 51 2.65 -44.52 -19.12
C PRO A 51 1.69 -43.38 -19.48
N GLY A 52 2.12 -42.53 -20.41
CA GLY A 52 1.25 -41.51 -21.02
C GLY A 52 0.73 -40.44 -20.06
N ASP A 53 -0.42 -39.86 -20.42
CA ASP A 53 -1.02 -38.72 -19.71
C ASP A 53 -1.67 -39.13 -18.38
N ASP A 54 -2.22 -40.35 -18.30
CA ASP A 54 -2.81 -40.90 -17.06
C ASP A 54 -1.76 -41.08 -15.95
N GLY A 55 -0.47 -41.19 -16.31
CA GLY A 55 0.64 -41.25 -15.36
C GLY A 55 1.14 -39.90 -14.83
N LYS A 56 0.51 -38.77 -15.18
CA LYS A 56 0.98 -37.43 -14.78
C LYS A 56 0.96 -37.21 -13.27
N ALA A 57 -0.10 -37.64 -12.59
CA ALA A 57 -0.18 -37.58 -11.14
C ALA A 57 0.92 -38.45 -10.49
N HIS A 58 1.08 -39.67 -11.00
CA HIS A 58 2.09 -40.61 -10.50
C HIS A 58 3.54 -40.08 -10.65
N ARG A 59 3.86 -39.43 -11.78
CA ARG A 59 5.16 -38.77 -11.96
C ARG A 59 5.38 -37.63 -10.96
N LYS A 60 4.33 -36.88 -10.61
CA LYS A 60 4.44 -35.84 -9.56
C LYS A 60 4.81 -36.46 -8.21
N ASP A 61 4.23 -37.60 -7.86
CA ASP A 61 4.54 -38.31 -6.61
C ASP A 61 5.95 -38.88 -6.60
N ILE A 62 6.42 -39.46 -7.72
CA ILE A 62 7.81 -39.90 -7.88
C ILE A 62 8.77 -38.73 -7.68
N HIS A 63 8.49 -37.58 -8.29
CA HIS A 63 9.32 -36.39 -8.15
C HIS A 63 9.26 -35.78 -6.73
N ALA A 64 8.15 -35.91 -6.02
CA ALA A 64 8.09 -35.49 -4.61
C ALA A 64 8.97 -36.35 -3.69
N LEU A 65 9.15 -37.63 -4.03
CA LEU A 65 9.90 -38.59 -3.22
C LEU A 65 11.38 -38.69 -3.60
N ALA A 66 11.72 -38.51 -4.87
CA ALA A 66 13.09 -38.68 -5.40
C ALA A 66 13.45 -37.66 -6.47
N GLY A 67 12.70 -36.57 -6.60
CA GLY A 67 13.12 -35.42 -7.39
C GLY A 67 14.42 -34.87 -6.83
N LEU A 68 15.28 -34.35 -7.71
CA LEU A 68 16.22 -33.36 -7.25
C LEU A 68 15.37 -32.29 -6.58
N ASN A 69 15.70 -31.94 -5.34
CA ASN A 69 15.33 -30.64 -4.86
C ASN A 69 15.95 -29.70 -5.88
N ASP A 70 15.12 -29.18 -6.79
CA ASP A 70 15.34 -27.86 -7.30
C ASP A 70 15.34 -27.00 -6.02
N SER A 71 16.50 -26.94 -5.35
CA SER A 71 17.03 -25.64 -5.02
C SER A 71 16.92 -24.91 -6.35
N LYS A 72 15.76 -24.25 -6.53
CA LYS A 72 15.70 -22.98 -7.22
C LYS A 72 17.05 -22.39 -6.91
N SER A 73 17.78 -22.06 -7.96
CA SER A 73 18.73 -20.97 -7.89
C SER A 73 18.01 -19.85 -7.14
N ALA A 74 18.12 -19.87 -5.82
CA ALA A 74 18.07 -18.72 -4.98
C ALA A 74 19.38 -18.01 -5.33
N GLN A 75 19.48 -17.50 -6.56
CA GLN A 75 19.71 -16.09 -6.66
C GLN A 75 18.72 -15.50 -5.68
N LYS A 76 19.17 -15.20 -4.45
CA LYS A 76 18.47 -14.26 -3.59
C LYS A 76 18.14 -13.12 -4.55
N SER A 77 16.89 -13.02 -4.99
CA SER A 77 16.50 -11.97 -5.91
C SER A 77 16.96 -10.71 -5.21
N LYS A 78 17.91 -9.97 -5.81
CA LYS A 78 18.48 -8.81 -5.14
C LYS A 78 17.31 -7.99 -4.61
N GLN A 79 17.25 -7.78 -3.30
CA GLN A 79 16.08 -7.18 -2.70
C GLN A 79 16.07 -5.69 -3.10
N TRP A 80 15.24 -5.36 -4.07
CA TRP A 80 15.05 -3.98 -4.50
C TRP A 80 14.17 -3.24 -3.51
N ILE A 81 14.68 -2.12 -3.02
CA ILE A 81 13.99 -1.20 -2.11
C ILE A 81 13.63 0.05 -2.89
N SER A 82 12.36 0.42 -2.87
CA SER A 82 11.89 1.66 -3.48
C SER A 82 12.39 2.86 -2.67
N LEU A 83 12.95 3.85 -3.35
CA LEU A 83 13.44 5.09 -2.77
C LEU A 83 12.34 6.17 -2.81
N PRO A 84 12.40 7.19 -1.94
CA PRO A 84 11.36 8.24 -1.89
C PRO A 84 11.19 9.01 -3.21
N ALA A 85 12.27 9.20 -3.96
CA ALA A 85 12.25 9.79 -5.29
C ALA A 85 13.49 9.42 -6.10
N ALA A 86 13.36 9.53 -7.42
CA ALA A 86 14.48 9.49 -8.33
C ALA A 86 15.37 10.72 -8.15
N PRO A 87 16.69 10.62 -8.37
CA PRO A 87 17.56 11.79 -8.46
C PRO A 87 17.17 12.64 -9.68
N GLU A 88 17.49 13.93 -9.64
CA GLU A 88 17.11 14.91 -10.68
C GLU A 88 17.60 14.52 -12.08
N ASN A 89 18.76 13.89 -12.16
CA ASN A 89 19.37 13.42 -13.41
C ASN A 89 18.95 11.99 -13.82
N ALA A 90 18.03 11.35 -13.10
CA ALA A 90 17.53 10.04 -13.51
C ALA A 90 16.81 10.15 -14.85
N PRO A 91 17.12 9.28 -15.83
CA PRO A 91 16.37 9.26 -17.07
C PRO A 91 14.91 8.92 -16.80
N PHE A 92 14.00 9.57 -17.53
CA PHE A 92 12.61 9.16 -17.54
C PHE A 92 12.52 7.72 -18.07
N PRO A 93 11.78 6.83 -17.39
CA PRO A 93 11.82 5.42 -17.75
C PRO A 93 11.10 5.10 -19.05
N ASN A 94 11.53 4.01 -19.69
CA ASN A 94 10.70 3.32 -20.67
C ASN A 94 9.66 2.46 -19.91
N LEU A 95 8.41 2.92 -19.88
CA LEU A 95 7.30 2.27 -19.17
C LEU A 95 6.74 1.03 -19.89
N HIS A 96 7.54 0.37 -20.73
CA HIS A 96 7.12 -0.87 -21.38
C HIS A 96 7.14 -2.03 -20.36
N HIS A 97 5.96 -2.50 -19.97
CA HIS A 97 5.80 -3.70 -19.15
C HIS A 97 6.06 -4.95 -20.00
N TYR A 98 6.80 -5.92 -19.45
CA TYR A 98 7.19 -7.14 -20.18
C TYR A 98 5.99 -7.97 -20.65
N GLU A 99 4.88 -7.94 -19.89
CA GLU A 99 3.66 -8.69 -20.20
C GLU A 99 2.55 -7.85 -20.82
N HIS A 100 2.50 -6.54 -20.52
CA HIS A 100 1.34 -5.69 -20.86
C HIS A 100 1.66 -4.62 -21.89
N GLY A 101 2.90 -4.57 -22.39
CA GLY A 101 3.31 -3.60 -23.39
C GLY A 101 3.39 -2.19 -22.82
N ARG A 102 2.95 -1.19 -23.59
CA ARG A 102 2.92 0.22 -23.14
C ARG A 102 1.63 0.52 -22.39
N PRO A 103 1.68 1.35 -21.34
CA PRO A 103 0.48 1.78 -20.63
C PRO A 103 -0.41 2.63 -21.55
N SER A 104 -1.72 2.53 -21.34
CA SER A 104 -2.71 3.40 -21.99
C SER A 104 -2.70 4.81 -21.40
N THR A 105 -2.36 4.94 -20.12
CA THR A 105 -2.11 6.24 -19.48
C THR A 105 -1.15 6.10 -18.29
N GLN A 106 -0.57 7.20 -17.86
CA GLN A 106 0.37 7.24 -16.75
C GLN A 106 0.22 8.54 -15.95
N TRP A 107 0.41 8.46 -14.64
CA TRP A 107 0.39 9.61 -13.73
C TRP A 107 1.70 9.69 -12.96
N VAL A 108 2.35 10.83 -13.06
CA VAL A 108 3.66 11.07 -12.43
C VAL A 108 3.44 11.75 -11.08
N TYR A 109 3.82 11.05 -10.01
CA TYR A 109 3.82 11.59 -8.65
C TYR A 109 5.13 12.31 -8.41
N LYS A 110 5.07 13.55 -7.96
CA LYS A 110 6.23 14.42 -7.75
C LYS A 110 6.35 14.83 -6.30
N THR A 111 7.58 14.91 -5.81
CA THR A 111 7.92 15.58 -4.55
C THR A 111 7.71 17.08 -4.67
N ASP A 112 7.69 17.79 -3.54
CA ASP A 112 7.54 19.25 -3.50
C ASP A 112 8.65 20.00 -4.23
N ASP A 113 9.85 19.40 -4.32
CA ASP A 113 10.99 19.93 -5.09
C ASP A 113 10.96 19.51 -6.58
N GLY A 114 9.87 18.87 -7.04
CA GLY A 114 9.63 18.55 -8.44
C GLY A 114 10.25 17.25 -8.95
N ARG A 115 10.99 16.51 -8.11
CA ARG A 115 11.54 15.19 -8.48
C ARG A 115 10.44 14.13 -8.59
N ILE A 116 10.68 13.11 -9.41
CA ILE A 116 9.70 12.02 -9.60
C ILE A 116 9.78 11.06 -8.41
N ALA A 117 8.73 11.02 -7.59
CA ALA A 117 8.59 10.07 -6.49
C ALA A 117 8.22 8.68 -7.01
N SER A 118 7.19 8.60 -7.85
CA SER A 118 6.76 7.37 -8.50
C SER A 118 5.95 7.68 -9.75
N ILE A 119 5.66 6.65 -10.54
CA ILE A 119 4.76 6.72 -11.68
C ILE A 119 3.70 5.64 -11.49
N VAL A 120 2.45 5.96 -11.69
CA VAL A 120 1.36 5.00 -11.77
C VAL A 120 1.04 4.78 -13.23
N ALA A 121 1.15 3.55 -13.71
CA ALA A 121 0.86 3.20 -15.09
C ALA A 121 -0.42 2.37 -15.16
N ARG A 122 -1.34 2.76 -16.04
CA ARG A 122 -2.56 2.02 -16.31
C ARG A 122 -2.44 1.29 -17.65
N PHE A 123 -2.91 0.06 -17.67
CA PHE A 123 -3.00 -0.80 -18.83
C PHE A 123 -4.47 -1.20 -19.00
N ASP A 124 -5.05 -0.88 -20.15
CA ASP A 124 -6.34 -1.43 -20.53
C ASP A 124 -6.10 -2.79 -21.20
N THR A 125 -6.50 -3.85 -20.50
CA THR A 125 -6.37 -5.23 -20.94
C THR A 125 -7.70 -5.75 -21.47
N LYS A 126 -7.69 -6.88 -22.17
CA LYS A 126 -8.93 -7.56 -22.61
C LYS A 126 -9.86 -7.95 -21.45
N ASP A 127 -9.30 -8.16 -20.25
CA ASP A 127 -10.01 -8.65 -19.07
C ASP A 127 -10.34 -7.51 -18.08
N GLY A 128 -10.11 -6.25 -18.46
CA GLY A 128 -10.37 -5.06 -17.64
C GLY A 128 -9.15 -4.16 -17.51
N LYS A 129 -9.05 -3.42 -16.41
CA LYS A 129 -7.94 -2.49 -16.13
C LYS A 129 -6.91 -3.08 -15.17
N LEU A 130 -5.63 -2.84 -15.45
CA LEU A 130 -4.54 -3.09 -14.51
C LEU A 130 -3.81 -1.78 -14.23
N VAL A 131 -3.56 -1.48 -12.97
CA VAL A 131 -2.85 -0.27 -12.54
C VAL A 131 -1.63 -0.69 -11.73
N LEU A 132 -0.43 -0.38 -12.24
CA LEU A 132 0.83 -0.79 -11.65
C LEU A 132 1.66 0.42 -11.22
N PRO A 133 2.17 0.44 -9.98
CA PRO A 133 3.12 1.44 -9.55
C PRO A 133 4.52 1.12 -10.08
N PHE A 134 5.26 2.17 -10.40
CA PHE A 134 6.61 2.14 -10.93
C PHE A 134 7.47 3.13 -10.15
N SER A 135 8.53 2.67 -9.51
CA SER A 135 9.32 3.50 -8.59
C SER A 135 10.81 3.31 -8.79
N TRP A 136 11.57 4.37 -8.47
CA TRP A 136 13.03 4.32 -8.47
C TRP A 136 13.50 3.48 -7.30
N CYS A 137 14.25 2.42 -7.56
CA CYS A 137 14.65 1.44 -6.57
C CYS A 137 16.18 1.32 -6.49
N ARG A 138 16.67 0.87 -5.34
CA ARG A 138 18.07 0.48 -5.11
C ARG A 138 18.16 -0.99 -4.71
N ASP A 139 19.17 -1.69 -5.22
CA ASP A 139 19.50 -3.06 -4.79
C ASP A 139 20.52 -3.08 -3.64
N GLY A 140 20.88 -4.28 -3.18
CA GLY A 140 21.86 -4.48 -2.10
C GLY A 140 23.31 -4.10 -2.48
N ASP A 141 23.60 -3.98 -3.77
CA ASP A 141 24.93 -3.64 -4.29
C ASP A 141 25.04 -2.14 -4.61
N GLY A 142 23.97 -1.36 -4.38
CA GLY A 142 23.93 0.08 -4.65
C GLY A 142 23.56 0.45 -6.08
N ASN A 143 23.16 -0.51 -6.92
CA ASN A 143 22.63 -0.21 -8.25
C ASN A 143 21.24 0.41 -8.13
N HIS A 144 20.93 1.34 -9.04
CA HIS A 144 19.66 2.04 -9.07
C HIS A 144 18.93 1.80 -10.38
N GLU A 145 17.63 1.54 -10.32
CA GLU A 145 16.80 1.31 -11.50
C GLU A 145 15.33 1.57 -11.20
N TRP A 146 14.57 1.97 -12.22
CA TRP A 146 13.12 1.96 -12.15
C TRP A 146 12.57 0.53 -12.15
N ARG A 147 11.61 0.24 -11.27
CA ARG A 147 11.02 -1.10 -11.11
C ARG A 147 9.50 -1.03 -10.92
N TRP A 148 8.79 -2.04 -11.42
CA TRP A 148 7.35 -2.29 -11.18
C TRP A 148 7.13 -2.71 -9.73
N LYS A 149 7.21 -1.72 -8.84
CA LYS A 149 7.20 -1.89 -7.39
C LYS A 149 6.51 -0.69 -6.75
N ALA A 150 5.59 -0.97 -5.84
CA ALA A 150 4.96 0.06 -5.03
C ALA A 150 5.98 0.74 -4.11
N PRO A 151 5.93 2.08 -3.96
CA PRO A 151 6.61 2.74 -2.87
C PRO A 151 6.09 2.22 -1.52
N PRO A 152 6.95 2.20 -0.47
CA PRO A 152 6.49 1.89 0.88
C PRO A 152 5.46 2.92 1.35
N ALA A 153 4.64 2.54 2.33
CA ALA A 153 3.80 3.50 3.03
C ALA A 153 4.66 4.38 3.98
N PRO A 154 4.26 5.63 4.24
CA PRO A 154 3.13 6.32 3.62
C PRO A 154 3.46 6.79 2.19
N ARG A 155 2.48 6.71 1.30
CA ARG A 155 2.60 6.96 -0.15
C ARG A 155 2.11 8.35 -0.48
N MET A 156 2.93 9.08 -1.20
CA MET A 156 2.61 10.42 -1.69
C MET A 156 1.28 10.47 -2.46
N ILE A 157 0.52 11.55 -2.26
CA ILE A 157 -0.68 11.87 -3.04
C ILE A 157 -0.33 12.52 -4.38
N TYR A 158 -1.26 12.46 -5.33
CA TYR A 158 -1.07 12.98 -6.68
C TYR A 158 -1.19 14.52 -6.76
N GLY A 159 -0.59 15.17 -7.75
CA GLY A 159 -0.77 16.59 -8.00
C GLY A 159 0.05 17.53 -7.11
N LEU A 160 1.06 17.03 -6.38
CA LEU A 160 1.97 17.87 -5.62
C LEU A 160 2.95 18.67 -6.52
N PRO A 161 3.36 19.88 -6.08
CA PRO A 161 2.84 20.61 -4.91
C PRO A 161 1.41 21.10 -5.16
N LEU A 162 0.56 21.01 -4.12
CA LEU A 162 -0.84 21.43 -4.24
C LEU A 162 -0.95 22.97 -4.29
N PRO A 163 -1.80 23.53 -5.16
CA PRO A 163 -2.15 24.95 -5.12
C PRO A 163 -2.67 25.39 -3.74
N PRO A 164 -2.54 26.69 -3.42
CA PRO A 164 -3.21 27.26 -2.25
C PRO A 164 -4.73 27.18 -2.38
N GLY A 165 -5.44 27.17 -1.25
CA GLY A 165 -6.90 27.13 -1.21
C GLY A 165 -7.49 25.71 -1.07
N ALA A 166 -8.75 25.58 -1.47
CA ALA A 166 -9.51 24.35 -1.34
C ALA A 166 -9.07 23.29 -2.36
N VAL A 167 -9.22 22.02 -1.99
CA VAL A 167 -8.79 20.88 -2.80
C VAL A 167 -9.90 19.84 -2.87
N VAL A 168 -10.17 19.33 -4.07
CA VAL A 168 -11.07 18.20 -4.29
C VAL A 168 -10.26 16.90 -4.23
N LEU A 169 -10.58 16.06 -3.25
CA LEU A 169 -10.00 14.74 -3.07
C LEU A 169 -10.92 13.67 -3.65
N VAL A 170 -10.41 12.91 -4.62
CA VAL A 170 -11.13 11.87 -5.37
C VAL A 170 -10.37 10.54 -5.31
N GLU A 171 -11.01 9.42 -5.69
CA GLU A 171 -10.43 8.07 -5.48
C GLU A 171 -9.36 7.64 -6.49
N GLY A 172 -9.40 8.17 -7.71
CA GLY A 172 -8.51 7.76 -8.79
C GLY A 172 -7.91 8.91 -9.57
N GLU A 173 -6.77 8.65 -10.20
CA GLU A 173 -5.99 9.69 -10.90
C GLU A 173 -6.74 10.28 -12.10
N LYS A 174 -7.52 9.47 -12.81
CA LYS A 174 -8.38 9.93 -13.93
C LYS A 174 -9.44 10.92 -13.43
N CYS A 175 -10.06 10.66 -12.28
CA CYS A 175 -11.03 11.55 -11.65
C CYS A 175 -10.36 12.87 -11.24
N ALA A 176 -9.12 12.79 -10.73
CA ALA A 176 -8.37 13.99 -10.33
C ALA A 176 -8.08 14.87 -11.55
N GLU A 177 -7.65 14.27 -12.67
CA GLU A 177 -7.45 15.00 -13.93
C GLU A 177 -8.74 15.62 -14.47
N ALA A 178 -9.89 14.94 -14.36
CA ALA A 178 -11.19 15.49 -14.79
C ALA A 178 -11.55 16.75 -13.97
N VAL A 179 -11.36 16.71 -12.66
CA VAL A 179 -11.60 17.87 -11.79
C VAL A 179 -10.58 19.00 -12.04
N MET A 180 -9.31 18.66 -12.28
CA MET A 180 -8.29 19.65 -12.69
C MET A 180 -8.65 20.31 -14.04
N ALA A 181 -9.17 19.54 -14.99
CA ALA A 181 -9.62 20.05 -16.28
C ALA A 181 -10.84 20.99 -16.15
N ALA A 182 -11.65 20.83 -15.11
CA ALA A 182 -12.72 21.77 -14.76
C ALA A 182 -12.20 23.09 -14.14
N GLY A 183 -10.89 23.20 -13.88
CA GLY A 183 -10.23 24.39 -13.32
C GLY A 183 -10.18 24.42 -11.80
N LEU A 184 -10.42 23.29 -11.14
CA LEU A 184 -10.36 23.15 -9.68
C LEU A 184 -9.07 22.46 -9.24
N SER A 185 -8.59 22.76 -8.04
CA SER A 185 -7.47 22.02 -7.44
C SER A 185 -7.97 20.63 -7.03
N ALA A 186 -7.26 19.58 -7.45
CA ALA A 186 -7.62 18.20 -7.13
C ALA A 186 -6.42 17.33 -6.79
N THR A 187 -6.68 16.24 -6.08
CA THR A 187 -5.68 15.24 -5.72
C THR A 187 -6.33 13.87 -5.50
N THR A 188 -5.51 12.84 -5.40
CA THR A 188 -5.92 11.46 -5.12
C THR A 188 -4.77 10.68 -4.48
N TRP A 189 -5.02 9.44 -4.08
CA TRP A 189 -4.01 8.52 -3.56
C TRP A 189 -3.81 7.32 -4.49
N GLN A 190 -2.62 6.74 -4.44
CA GLN A 190 -2.28 5.58 -5.25
C GLN A 190 -2.97 4.30 -4.73
N GLY A 191 -3.69 3.63 -5.63
CA GLY A 191 -4.19 2.26 -5.43
C GLY A 191 -5.69 2.13 -5.12
N GLY A 192 -6.46 3.20 -5.27
CA GLY A 192 -7.93 3.21 -5.17
C GLY A 192 -8.48 2.92 -3.77
N ALA A 193 -9.78 2.64 -3.67
CA ALA A 193 -10.54 2.52 -2.42
C ALA A 193 -9.88 1.68 -1.30
N GLY A 194 -9.21 0.57 -1.66
CA GLY A 194 -8.56 -0.33 -0.71
C GLY A 194 -7.22 0.17 -0.14
N ALA A 195 -6.69 1.28 -0.67
CA ALA A 195 -5.34 1.77 -0.38
C ALA A 195 -5.28 3.07 0.42
N VAL A 196 -6.42 3.64 0.85
CA VAL A 196 -6.52 4.89 1.62
C VAL A 196 -5.52 4.94 2.78
N LYS A 197 -5.44 3.86 3.57
CA LYS A 197 -4.56 3.75 4.75
C LYS A 197 -3.06 3.81 4.46
N PHE A 198 -2.65 3.67 3.20
CA PHE A 198 -1.25 3.72 2.81
C PHE A 198 -0.84 5.12 2.34
N ALA A 199 -1.78 6.05 2.17
CA ALA A 199 -1.48 7.37 1.65
C ALA A 199 -0.94 8.32 2.74
N ASP A 200 -0.10 9.26 2.31
CA ASP A 200 0.35 10.41 3.09
C ASP A 200 -0.57 11.60 2.81
N PHE A 201 -1.51 11.86 3.71
CA PHE A 201 -2.42 13.00 3.62
C PHE A 201 -1.91 14.27 4.32
N SER A 202 -0.69 14.26 4.87
CA SER A 202 -0.13 15.46 5.51
C SER A 202 -0.11 16.72 4.62
N PRO A 203 0.00 16.66 3.28
CA PRO A 203 -0.10 17.87 2.45
C PRO A 203 -1.50 18.53 2.43
N LEU A 204 -2.51 17.87 3.02
CA LEU A 204 -3.87 18.39 3.17
C LEU A 204 -4.12 19.10 4.51
N GLU A 205 -3.11 19.17 5.37
CA GLU A 205 -3.21 19.86 6.66
C GLU A 205 -3.60 21.34 6.49
N GLY A 206 -4.54 21.81 7.30
CA GLY A 206 -5.11 23.15 7.29
C GLY A 206 -5.96 23.49 6.06
N LYS A 207 -6.11 22.58 5.09
CA LYS A 207 -6.86 22.83 3.86
C LYS A 207 -8.35 22.55 4.02
N ASP A 208 -9.11 23.21 3.15
CA ASP A 208 -10.53 23.03 2.97
C ASP A 208 -10.75 21.96 1.89
N ILE A 209 -11.24 20.80 2.30
CA ILE A 209 -11.25 19.59 1.47
C ILE A 209 -12.67 19.26 1.05
N PHE A 210 -12.86 19.10 -0.26
CA PHE A 210 -14.06 18.49 -0.83
C PHE A 210 -13.77 17.03 -1.14
N ILE A 211 -14.55 16.09 -0.62
CA ILE A 211 -14.41 14.67 -0.90
C ILE A 211 -15.47 14.28 -1.93
N TRP A 212 -15.02 13.76 -3.07
CA TRP A 212 -15.88 13.18 -4.11
C TRP A 212 -15.77 11.65 -4.06
N PRO A 213 -16.78 10.93 -3.54
CA PRO A 213 -16.80 9.47 -3.55
C PRO A 213 -17.16 8.92 -4.94
N ASP A 214 -16.60 7.77 -5.31
CA ASP A 214 -17.16 6.98 -6.41
C ASP A 214 -18.57 6.46 -5.98
N ASN A 215 -19.53 6.43 -6.92
CA ASN A 215 -20.92 6.04 -6.63
C ASN A 215 -21.09 4.52 -6.51
N ASP A 216 -20.32 3.89 -5.62
CA ASP A 216 -20.41 2.47 -5.33
C ASP A 216 -20.09 2.16 -3.85
N ALA A 217 -20.27 0.91 -3.44
CA ALA A 217 -20.03 0.52 -2.05
C ALA A 217 -18.55 0.64 -1.60
N PRO A 218 -17.55 0.25 -2.41
CA PRO A 218 -16.14 0.57 -2.15
C PRO A 218 -15.86 2.06 -1.93
N GLY A 219 -16.45 2.93 -2.74
CA GLY A 219 -16.18 4.35 -2.71
C GLY A 219 -16.78 5.05 -1.50
N VAL A 220 -17.98 4.64 -1.10
CA VAL A 220 -18.56 5.07 0.19
C VAL A 220 -17.63 4.73 1.36
N ARG A 221 -17.03 3.53 1.38
CA ARG A 221 -16.07 3.13 2.43
C ARG A 221 -14.76 3.93 2.35
N ALA A 222 -14.28 4.23 1.14
CA ALA A 222 -13.08 5.03 0.94
C ALA A 222 -13.30 6.46 1.48
N LYS A 223 -14.42 7.09 1.11
CA LYS A 223 -14.86 8.39 1.64
C LYS A 223 -14.94 8.39 3.16
N ASP A 224 -15.58 7.39 3.78
CA ASP A 224 -15.66 7.31 5.26
C ASP A 224 -14.26 7.19 5.90
N ALA A 225 -13.35 6.42 5.30
CA ALA A 225 -11.98 6.28 5.78
C ALA A 225 -11.18 7.59 5.65
N VAL A 226 -11.32 8.28 4.53
CA VAL A 226 -10.68 9.57 4.28
C VAL A 226 -11.21 10.64 5.24
N VAL A 227 -12.53 10.76 5.43
CA VAL A 227 -13.13 11.70 6.40
C VAL A 227 -12.51 11.50 7.79
N ARG A 228 -12.39 10.25 8.25
CA ARG A 228 -11.79 9.94 9.57
C ARG A 228 -10.31 10.29 9.66
N LEU A 229 -9.53 10.09 8.59
CA LEU A 229 -8.11 10.42 8.58
C LEU A 229 -7.89 11.93 8.54
N LEU A 230 -8.75 12.66 7.82
CA LEU A 230 -8.63 14.09 7.64
C LEU A 230 -9.24 14.92 8.77
N SER A 231 -10.11 14.34 9.60
CA SER A 231 -10.86 15.07 10.62
C SER A 231 -10.00 15.85 11.62
N ASN A 232 -8.73 15.47 11.80
CA ASN A 232 -7.82 16.13 12.74
C ASN A 232 -6.77 17.02 12.07
N ILE A 233 -6.72 17.05 10.73
CA ILE A 233 -5.70 17.83 10.00
C ILE A 233 -6.31 18.82 9.02
N ALA A 234 -7.45 18.53 8.39
CA ALA A 234 -8.13 19.48 7.50
C ALA A 234 -8.79 20.61 8.32
N SER A 235 -8.84 21.82 7.77
CA SER A 235 -9.58 22.93 8.41
C SER A 235 -11.08 22.78 8.24
N ARG A 236 -11.51 22.24 7.09
CA ARG A 236 -12.91 21.95 6.78
C ARG A 236 -13.00 20.75 5.86
N ILE A 237 -14.03 19.93 6.04
CA ILE A 237 -14.36 18.81 5.18
C ILE A 237 -15.79 18.95 4.68
N ARG A 238 -15.93 18.94 3.36
CA ARG A 238 -17.22 18.86 2.65
C ARG A 238 -17.29 17.59 1.83
N VAL A 239 -18.46 16.98 1.77
CA VAL A 239 -18.71 15.77 0.98
C VAL A 239 -19.67 16.11 -0.14
N ILE A 240 -19.29 15.75 -1.35
CA ILE A 240 -20.12 15.91 -2.54
C ILE A 240 -21.22 14.85 -2.51
N GLN A 241 -22.48 15.29 -2.65
CA GLN A 241 -23.63 14.41 -2.73
C GLN A 241 -23.85 13.98 -4.18
N ILE A 242 -23.73 12.66 -4.43
CA ILE A 242 -23.98 12.12 -5.76
C ILE A 242 -25.49 12.14 -6.04
N PRO A 243 -25.96 12.70 -7.17
CA PRO A 243 -27.37 12.70 -7.52
C PRO A 243 -27.93 11.28 -7.62
N ALA A 244 -29.14 11.07 -7.09
CA ALA A 244 -29.74 9.74 -6.95
C ALA A 244 -30.04 9.03 -8.29
N ASP A 245 -30.06 9.77 -9.40
CA ASP A 245 -30.27 9.26 -10.75
C ASP A 245 -28.98 8.79 -11.44
N LYS A 246 -27.80 8.99 -10.83
CA LYS A 246 -26.53 8.50 -11.36
C LYS A 246 -26.39 6.99 -11.16
N PRO A 247 -25.82 6.26 -12.15
CA PRO A 247 -25.68 4.81 -12.06
C PRO A 247 -24.61 4.38 -11.04
N ASP A 248 -24.67 3.12 -10.62
CA ASP A 248 -23.62 2.49 -9.82
C ASP A 248 -22.27 2.57 -10.55
N GLY A 249 -21.22 2.94 -9.81
CA GLY A 249 -19.87 3.16 -10.32
C GLY A 249 -19.63 4.50 -11.02
N TRP A 250 -20.61 5.41 -11.05
CA TRP A 250 -20.41 6.77 -11.57
C TRP A 250 -19.40 7.55 -10.73
N ASP A 251 -18.41 8.18 -11.39
CA ASP A 251 -17.35 8.92 -10.72
C ASP A 251 -17.15 10.34 -11.31
N ALA A 252 -16.22 11.11 -10.75
CA ALA A 252 -15.95 12.47 -11.22
C ALA A 252 -15.44 12.54 -12.68
N ALA A 253 -14.89 11.45 -13.22
CA ALA A 253 -14.46 11.39 -14.62
C ALA A 253 -15.62 11.15 -15.60
N ASP A 254 -16.81 10.79 -15.10
CA ASP A 254 -18.04 10.66 -15.90
C ASP A 254 -18.89 11.94 -15.91
N ALA A 255 -18.56 12.93 -15.06
CA ALA A 255 -19.26 14.21 -14.95
C ALA A 255 -18.78 15.22 -16.01
N THR A 256 -19.67 16.12 -16.44
CA THR A 256 -19.26 17.29 -17.23
C THR A 256 -18.55 18.34 -16.36
N VAL A 257 -17.87 19.30 -17.00
CA VAL A 257 -17.21 20.41 -16.30
C VAL A 257 -18.20 21.23 -15.48
N GLU A 258 -19.40 21.47 -16.02
CA GLU A 258 -20.47 22.21 -15.35
C GLU A 258 -21.07 21.42 -14.18
N GLU A 259 -21.25 20.10 -14.33
CA GLU A 259 -21.69 19.21 -13.25
C GLU A 259 -20.65 19.18 -12.12
N ILE A 260 -19.36 19.09 -12.44
CA ILE A 260 -18.27 19.12 -11.44
C ILE A 260 -18.35 20.38 -10.59
N LYS A 261 -18.45 21.55 -11.21
CA LYS A 261 -18.50 22.83 -10.49
C LYS A 261 -19.75 22.92 -9.61
N THR A 262 -20.90 22.54 -10.17
CA THR A 262 -22.19 22.60 -9.47
C THR A 262 -22.19 21.67 -8.25
N LEU A 263 -21.69 20.45 -8.39
CA LEU A 263 -21.64 19.47 -7.31
C LEU A 263 -20.64 19.87 -6.21
N VAL A 264 -19.52 20.49 -6.57
CA VAL A 264 -18.57 21.07 -5.61
C VAL A 264 -19.22 22.22 -4.85
N ASP A 265 -19.92 23.12 -5.53
CA ASP A 265 -20.61 24.25 -4.90
C ASP A 265 -21.74 23.80 -3.95
N MET A 266 -22.38 22.67 -4.25
CA MET A 266 -23.45 22.06 -3.44
C MET A 266 -22.96 21.09 -2.37
N ALA A 267 -21.64 20.92 -2.20
CA ALA A 267 -21.09 19.95 -1.26
C ALA A 267 -21.47 20.28 0.20
N GLU A 268 -21.86 19.25 0.95
CA GLU A 268 -22.33 19.40 2.32
C GLU A 268 -21.18 19.41 3.32
N VAL A 269 -21.23 20.32 4.29
CA VAL A 269 -20.23 20.40 5.36
C VAL A 269 -20.42 19.23 6.33
N VAL A 270 -19.38 18.42 6.49
CA VAL A 270 -19.34 17.29 7.44
C VAL A 270 -18.50 17.62 8.66
N LEU A 271 -17.51 18.51 8.51
CA LEU A 271 -16.65 18.98 9.60
C LEU A 271 -16.18 20.40 9.29
N ASP A 272 -16.18 21.28 10.29
CA ASP A 272 -15.67 22.65 10.17
C ASP A 272 -14.94 23.04 11.47
N HIS A 273 -13.61 23.17 11.41
CA HIS A 273 -12.79 23.67 12.50
C HIS A 273 -12.52 25.17 12.41
N THR A 274 -13.03 25.85 11.37
CA THR A 274 -12.84 27.30 11.21
C THR A 274 -13.76 28.10 12.15
N GLU A 275 -14.81 27.47 12.66
CA GLU A 275 -15.79 28.08 13.57
C GLU A 275 -15.44 27.94 15.07
N SER A 276 -14.33 27.28 15.43
CA SER A 276 -13.92 27.22 16.84
C SER A 276 -13.37 28.58 17.30
N GLU A 277 -14.17 29.29 18.11
CA GLU A 277 -13.79 30.52 18.82
C GLU A 277 -12.40 30.39 19.47
N PRO A 278 -11.56 31.45 19.45
CA PRO A 278 -10.30 31.43 20.16
C PRO A 278 -10.60 31.18 21.65
N ILE A 279 -9.92 30.18 22.22
CA ILE A 279 -9.89 30.00 23.67
C ILE A 279 -9.31 31.30 24.23
N ASN A 280 -10.17 32.16 24.81
CA ASN A 280 -9.75 33.39 25.45
C ASN A 280 -8.60 33.03 26.42
N ALA A 281 -7.39 33.44 26.07
CA ALA A 281 -6.29 33.46 26.99
C ALA A 281 -6.72 34.40 28.12
N TYR A 282 -7.15 33.82 29.24
CA TYR A 282 -7.36 34.59 30.44
C TYR A 282 -6.03 35.28 30.73
N GLU A 283 -6.03 36.60 30.65
CA GLU A 283 -4.95 37.43 31.11
C GLU A 283 -4.77 37.16 32.61
N SER A 284 -3.72 36.43 32.98
CA SER A 284 -3.27 36.38 34.36
C SER A 284 -2.59 37.72 34.67
N ASN A 285 -3.40 38.72 35.03
CA ASN A 285 -2.91 39.94 35.62
C ASN A 285 -2.35 39.65 37.01
N ALA A 286 -1.13 40.12 37.24
CA ALA A 286 -0.35 39.96 38.44
C ALA A 286 -1.01 40.62 39.67
N GLY A 287 -0.87 39.97 40.83
CA GLY A 287 -1.18 40.54 42.13
C GLY A 287 -0.72 39.59 43.25
N GLY A 288 0.52 39.76 43.70
CA GLY A 288 1.11 38.93 44.75
C GLY A 288 0.57 39.22 46.16
N ILE A 289 0.87 38.30 47.08
CA ILE A 289 1.49 38.47 48.41
C ILE A 289 1.20 37.20 49.24
N GLY A 290 2.24 36.65 49.87
CA GLY A 290 2.08 36.06 51.21
C GLY A 290 2.02 34.54 51.31
N SER A 291 3.20 33.92 51.36
CA SER A 291 3.43 32.64 52.04
C SER A 291 3.14 32.77 53.54
N THR A 292 2.38 31.83 54.13
CA THR A 292 2.64 31.21 55.45
C THR A 292 1.62 30.12 55.82
N THR A 293 2.11 28.87 55.89
CA THR A 293 1.85 27.79 56.87
C THR A 293 0.43 27.53 57.45
N LYS A 294 -0.11 26.32 57.23
CA LYS A 294 -0.35 25.23 58.23
C LYS A 294 -1.37 24.20 57.72
N ASP A 295 -0.98 22.92 57.71
CA ASP A 295 -1.88 21.75 57.80
C ASP A 295 -2.14 21.41 59.29
N PRO A 296 -2.98 20.41 59.64
CA PRO A 296 -4.41 20.24 59.36
C PRO A 296 -5.20 19.86 60.66
N ASP A 297 -6.55 19.83 60.64
CA ASP A 297 -7.36 18.82 61.39
C ASP A 297 -8.88 18.94 61.08
N PRO A 298 -9.75 17.97 61.45
CA PRO A 298 -10.65 17.31 60.51
C PRO A 298 -12.13 17.43 60.91
N ASP A 299 -12.99 16.86 60.07
CA ASP A 299 -14.35 16.37 60.37
C ASP A 299 -15.41 17.42 60.77
N ASP A 300 -16.42 17.63 59.91
CA ASP A 300 -17.75 17.01 60.11
C ASP A 300 -18.82 17.68 59.20
N THR A 301 -19.29 16.86 58.25
CA THR A 301 -20.61 16.75 57.58
C THR A 301 -21.46 17.95 57.09
N LEU A 302 -21.93 17.88 55.84
CA LEU A 302 -23.30 17.42 55.48
C LEU A 302 -23.68 17.64 53.98
N ARG A 303 -23.92 16.50 53.31
CA ARG A 303 -25.03 16.15 52.38
C ARG A 303 -25.37 16.93 51.07
N ALA A 304 -25.40 16.09 50.01
CA ALA A 304 -26.31 15.99 48.85
C ALA A 304 -26.15 17.05 47.72
N ALA A 305 -26.19 16.72 46.42
CA ALA A 305 -26.81 15.59 45.73
C ALA A 305 -26.20 15.33 44.32
N ASP A 306 -26.46 14.13 43.81
CA ASP A 306 -26.69 13.77 42.39
C ASP A 306 -25.52 13.67 41.38
N GLY A 307 -24.89 12.50 41.38
CA GLY A 307 -24.91 11.56 40.24
C GLY A 307 -24.33 11.98 38.89
N VAL A 308 -23.09 11.56 38.61
CA VAL A 308 -22.62 11.20 37.25
C VAL A 308 -21.63 10.03 37.35
N VAL A 309 -21.79 9.07 36.44
CA VAL A 309 -21.02 7.84 36.28
C VAL A 309 -19.62 8.16 35.70
N GLU A 310 -18.56 7.82 36.43
CA GLU A 310 -17.18 7.83 35.93
C GLU A 310 -16.91 6.59 35.06
N PHE A 311 -16.26 6.80 33.90
CA PHE A 311 -15.50 5.77 33.20
C PHE A 311 -14.04 6.21 33.14
N SER A 312 -13.15 5.36 33.63
CA SER A 312 -11.73 5.63 33.84
C SER A 312 -10.94 5.79 32.52
N LEU A 313 -10.16 6.88 32.45
CA LEU A 313 -9.02 7.06 31.55
C LEU A 313 -7.83 6.29 32.09
N GLY A 314 -7.28 5.36 31.31
CA GLY A 314 -6.09 4.59 31.68
C GLY A 314 -5.41 3.98 30.46
N ASP A 315 -4.68 4.82 29.71
CA ASP A 315 -3.30 4.59 29.26
C ASP A 315 -2.96 5.52 28.08
N LYS A 316 -1.99 6.41 28.31
CA LYS A 316 -1.50 7.41 27.36
C LYS A 316 -0.52 6.73 26.39
N PRO A 317 -0.72 6.76 25.06
CA PRO A 317 0.29 6.25 24.14
C PRO A 317 1.57 7.10 24.22
N PRO A 318 2.76 6.49 24.01
CA PRO A 318 4.04 7.15 24.22
C PRO A 318 4.21 8.35 23.27
N GLN A 319 4.61 9.49 23.84
CA GLN A 319 4.96 10.70 23.11
C GLN A 319 6.24 10.48 22.28
N PRO A 320 6.28 10.92 21.01
CA PRO A 320 7.52 10.90 20.22
C PRO A 320 8.55 11.88 20.80
N PRO A 321 9.87 11.58 20.66
CA PRO A 321 10.91 12.44 21.22
C PRO A 321 10.93 13.81 20.54
N ALA A 322 11.02 14.85 21.35
CA ALA A 322 11.14 16.24 20.93
C ALA A 322 12.36 16.43 20.00
N ARG A 323 12.13 16.98 18.80
CA ARG A 323 13.20 17.45 17.91
C ARG A 323 13.86 18.69 18.53
N GLY A 324 14.95 18.48 19.25
CA GLY A 324 15.87 19.54 19.60
C GLY A 324 16.61 20.02 18.36
N LEU A 325 16.39 21.27 17.97
CA LEU A 325 17.30 22.03 17.12
C LEU A 325 18.64 22.16 17.87
N GLY A 326 19.66 21.46 17.40
CA GLY A 326 21.01 21.47 17.97
C GLY A 326 22.05 21.53 16.87
N GLN A 327 22.80 22.62 16.87
CA GLN A 327 23.79 23.03 15.87
C GLN A 327 24.90 22.01 15.64
N PHE A 328 25.35 21.97 14.37
CA PHE A 328 26.59 21.36 13.94
C PHE A 328 27.79 21.99 14.67
N TYR A 329 28.64 21.16 15.29
CA TYR A 329 30.04 21.50 15.54
C TYR A 329 30.95 20.34 15.12
N TYR A 330 31.84 20.65 14.17
CA TYR A 330 33.03 19.88 13.87
C TYR A 330 34.07 20.13 14.97
N THR A 331 34.66 19.08 15.54
CA THR A 331 36.04 19.12 16.00
C THR A 331 36.76 17.82 15.64
N ARG A 332 37.84 18.00 14.87
CA ARG A 332 38.93 17.05 14.68
C ARG A 332 39.82 17.11 15.91
N SER A 333 40.20 15.97 16.49
CA SER A 333 41.56 15.64 16.98
C SER A 333 41.55 14.33 17.77
N GLY A 334 42.53 13.46 17.49
CA GLY A 334 42.78 12.19 18.18
C GLY A 334 42.84 11.01 17.25
#